data_AF-A0A8R1DF38-F1
#
_entry.id   AF-A0A8R1DF38-F1
#
_cell.length_a   1.000
_cell.length_b   1.000
_cell.length_c   1.000
_cell.angle_alpha   90.00
_cell.angle_beta   90.00
_cell.angle_gamma   90.00
#
_symmetry.space_group_name_H-M   'P 1'
#
loop_
_entity.id
_entity.type
_entity.pdbx_description
1 polymer ?
#
loop_
_entity_poly.entity_id
_entity_poly.type
_entity_poly.pdbx_seq_one_letter_code
_entity_poly.pdbx_strand_id
1 'polypeptide(L)'
;MSTPSSSEVTVEQKVENEETKEDDLTPESVEKPEKSTEKPEKVETAAEEVKFFRTKKIRFGPIDYQIVTQNANGPCPLIALVNALVLKGKIEIPQNYAINSKDLLNLLTNLILSRVPTSDDDVETYENNLRDVLTILPTIVNGLDVNVQFSAVNKFEFTSALSLFDLVSVNLYHVWLPDPQFTVVYDLVRNLNYNELVEKMFQENDEAQLLQNFHEETISQITFHGLATLLGTMKDGELSVVFHNNHFSTILKRRNFKIPL
;
A
#
# COMPACT_ATOMS: atom_id res chain seq x y z
N MET A 1 19.25 63.33 -31.51
CA MET A 1 18.71 63.48 -32.87
C MET A 1 18.03 62.16 -33.22
N SER A 2 16.74 61.99 -33.48
CA SER A 2 15.54 62.84 -33.47
C SER A 2 14.33 61.89 -33.30
N THR A 3 13.27 62.39 -32.67
CA THR A 3 11.95 61.78 -32.33
C THR A 3 10.94 61.83 -33.52
N PRO A 4 9.60 61.63 -33.38
CA PRO A 4 8.73 60.66 -32.63
C PRO A 4 7.54 60.11 -33.48
N SER A 5 6.64 59.26 -32.90
CA SER A 5 5.16 59.49 -32.87
C SER A 5 4.37 58.27 -32.31
N SER A 6 3.72 58.49 -31.15
CA SER A 6 2.33 58.17 -30.67
C SER A 6 1.53 56.99 -31.29
N SER A 7 0.73 56.20 -30.56
CA SER A 7 -0.41 56.62 -29.69
C SER A 7 -0.93 55.54 -28.71
N GLU A 8 -1.47 55.98 -27.57
CA GLU A 8 -2.29 55.26 -26.57
C GLU A 8 -3.74 55.04 -27.05
N VAL A 9 -4.46 53.99 -26.57
CA VAL A 9 -5.88 54.02 -26.15
C VAL A 9 -6.20 52.82 -25.22
N THR A 10 -6.92 53.11 -24.12
CA THR A 10 -7.54 52.24 -23.10
C THR A 10 -9.06 52.15 -23.33
N VAL A 11 -9.74 50.99 -23.17
CA VAL A 11 -11.20 50.83 -22.87
C VAL A 11 -11.43 49.37 -22.38
N GLU A 12 -11.76 49.07 -21.12
CA GLU A 12 -13.05 49.06 -20.37
C GLU A 12 -14.05 47.89 -20.66
N GLN A 13 -14.62 47.36 -19.56
CA GLN A 13 -15.64 46.31 -19.43
C GLN A 13 -17.08 46.81 -19.69
N LYS A 14 -18.00 45.91 -20.07
CA LYS A 14 -19.46 45.91 -19.77
C LYS A 14 -20.04 44.55 -20.21
N VAL A 15 -20.57 43.69 -19.34
CA VAL A 15 -21.90 43.70 -18.69
C VAL A 15 -23.05 43.81 -19.69
N GLU A 16 -23.79 42.72 -19.86
CA GLU A 16 -25.14 42.69 -20.41
C GLU A 16 -26.04 41.91 -19.45
N ASN A 17 -27.16 42.53 -19.10
CA ASN A 17 -28.23 42.04 -18.25
C ASN A 17 -29.55 42.64 -18.78
N GLU A 18 -30.66 41.93 -18.52
CA GLU A 18 -32.09 42.35 -18.63
C GLU A 18 -32.73 42.21 -20.04
N GLU A 19 -33.98 41.74 -20.23
CA GLU A 19 -35.26 41.93 -19.51
C GLU A 19 -36.19 40.68 -19.70
N THR A 20 -36.75 40.01 -18.68
CA THR A 20 -38.02 40.17 -17.90
C THR A 20 -39.39 40.07 -18.61
N LYS A 21 -40.24 39.10 -18.15
CA LYS A 21 -41.63 39.20 -17.58
C LYS A 21 -42.38 37.85 -17.70
N GLU A 22 -42.68 37.13 -16.60
CA GLU A 22 -43.95 37.12 -15.80
C GLU A 22 -45.19 36.74 -16.64
N ASP A 23 -45.96 35.66 -16.38
CA ASP A 23 -46.80 35.45 -15.19
C ASP A 23 -47.35 33.99 -15.05
N ASP A 24 -47.71 33.66 -13.80
CA ASP A 24 -48.81 32.81 -13.26
C ASP A 24 -48.82 31.26 -13.18
N LEU A 25 -48.77 30.77 -11.90
CA LEU A 25 -49.67 29.85 -11.15
C LEU A 25 -50.44 28.76 -11.95
N THR A 26 -50.57 27.46 -11.61
CA THR A 26 -50.49 26.63 -10.39
C THR A 26 -50.57 25.13 -10.79
N PRO A 27 -50.36 24.16 -9.88
CA PRO A 27 -50.07 22.74 -10.20
C PRO A 27 -51.31 21.83 -10.11
N GLU A 28 -51.32 20.71 -10.85
CA GLU A 28 -52.04 19.48 -10.45
C GLU A 28 -51.62 18.29 -11.34
N SER A 29 -50.84 17.36 -10.77
CA SER A 29 -50.52 16.06 -11.35
C SER A 29 -51.47 15.00 -10.78
N VAL A 30 -52.28 14.40 -11.66
CA VAL A 30 -53.21 13.31 -11.36
C VAL A 30 -52.47 11.96 -11.45
N GLU A 31 -52.48 11.20 -10.35
CA GLU A 31 -52.06 9.79 -10.27
C GLU A 31 -53.07 8.82 -10.88
N LYS A 32 -52.53 7.75 -11.53
CA LYS A 32 -52.85 6.30 -11.37
C LYS A 32 -52.61 5.50 -12.67
N PRO A 33 -52.44 4.16 -12.64
CA PRO A 33 -51.42 3.38 -11.93
C PRO A 33 -50.77 2.34 -12.87
N GLU A 34 -49.44 2.22 -12.91
CA GLU A 34 -48.79 1.14 -13.69
C GLU A 34 -48.59 -0.13 -12.84
N LYS A 35 -49.01 -1.26 -13.43
CA LYS A 35 -48.88 -2.62 -12.93
C LYS A 35 -47.43 -2.97 -12.62
N SER A 36 -47.16 -3.28 -11.36
CA SER A 36 -45.99 -4.00 -10.90
C SER A 36 -45.94 -5.39 -11.55
N THR A 37 -45.00 -5.58 -12.48
CA THR A 37 -44.50 -6.90 -12.86
C THR A 37 -43.23 -7.14 -12.07
N GLU A 38 -43.35 -7.85 -10.95
CA GLU A 38 -42.22 -8.34 -10.17
C GLU A 38 -41.44 -9.34 -11.03
N LYS A 39 -40.29 -8.90 -11.56
CA LYS A 39 -39.21 -9.81 -11.94
C LYS A 39 -38.48 -10.19 -10.65
N PRO A 40 -38.17 -11.47 -10.42
CA PRO A 40 -37.41 -11.87 -9.26
C PRO A 40 -36.01 -11.24 -9.34
N GLU A 41 -35.66 -10.46 -8.31
CA GLU A 41 -34.30 -10.00 -8.06
C GLU A 41 -33.38 -11.23 -7.99
N LYS A 42 -32.56 -11.39 -9.02
CA LYS A 42 -31.36 -12.21 -8.90
C LYS A 42 -30.49 -11.51 -7.86
N VAL A 43 -30.33 -12.15 -6.71
CA VAL A 43 -29.19 -11.92 -5.83
C VAL A 43 -27.95 -12.30 -6.62
N GLU A 44 -27.37 -11.33 -7.33
CA GLU A 44 -26.04 -11.44 -7.88
C GLU A 44 -25.07 -11.45 -6.69
N THR A 45 -24.73 -12.66 -6.27
CA THR A 45 -23.47 -12.88 -5.56
C THR A 45 -22.38 -12.39 -6.50
N ALA A 46 -21.79 -11.23 -6.20
CA ALA A 46 -20.65 -10.71 -6.93
C ALA A 46 -19.55 -11.77 -6.88
N ALA A 47 -19.42 -12.54 -7.97
CA ALA A 47 -18.39 -13.56 -8.08
C ALA A 47 -17.04 -12.83 -8.05
N GLU A 48 -16.26 -13.04 -6.99
CA GLU A 48 -14.91 -12.48 -6.90
C GLU A 48 -14.11 -12.83 -8.16
N GLU A 49 -13.69 -11.80 -8.89
CA GLU A 49 -13.00 -11.96 -10.17
C GLU A 49 -11.63 -12.62 -9.96
N VAL A 50 -11.44 -13.79 -10.56
CA VAL A 50 -10.19 -14.56 -10.43
C VAL A 50 -9.09 -13.87 -11.23
N LYS A 51 -8.18 -13.17 -10.53
CA LYS A 51 -7.00 -12.52 -11.15
C LYS A 51 -5.94 -13.56 -11.54
N PHE A 52 -5.28 -13.36 -12.68
CA PHE A 52 -4.16 -14.19 -13.17
C PHE A 52 -2.85 -13.40 -13.22
N PHE A 53 -1.76 -14.04 -12.79
CA PHE A 53 -0.42 -13.48 -12.71
C PHE A 53 0.55 -14.29 -13.54
N ARG A 54 1.38 -13.62 -14.33
CA ARG A 54 2.45 -14.31 -15.07
C ARG A 54 3.52 -14.77 -14.11
N THR A 55 4.13 -15.90 -14.41
CA THR A 55 5.26 -16.41 -13.65
C THR A 55 6.54 -16.27 -14.47
N LYS A 56 7.69 -16.26 -13.80
CA LYS A 56 9.00 -16.12 -14.44
C LYS A 56 10.03 -17.03 -13.77
N LYS A 57 10.78 -17.76 -14.58
CA LYS A 57 11.98 -18.47 -14.13
C LYS A 57 13.10 -17.48 -13.86
N ILE A 58 13.72 -17.59 -12.70
CA ILE A 58 14.94 -16.85 -12.35
C ILE A 58 15.97 -17.79 -11.76
N ARG A 59 17.25 -17.53 -12.05
CA ARG A 59 18.38 -18.14 -11.34
C ARG A 59 18.69 -17.28 -10.12
N PHE A 60 18.62 -17.83 -8.92
CA PHE A 60 18.98 -17.15 -7.68
C PHE A 60 20.01 -17.98 -6.91
N GLY A 61 21.27 -17.54 -6.95
CA GLY A 61 22.39 -18.38 -6.54
C GLY A 61 22.53 -19.58 -7.47
N PRO A 62 22.72 -20.81 -6.95
CA PRO A 62 22.82 -22.01 -7.77
C PRO A 62 21.48 -22.60 -8.21
N ILE A 63 20.36 -22.15 -7.62
CA ILE A 63 19.03 -22.75 -7.76
C ILE A 63 18.18 -21.94 -8.74
N ASP A 64 17.39 -22.63 -9.56
CA ASP A 64 16.35 -22.03 -10.40
C ASP A 64 15.03 -21.99 -9.64
N TYR A 65 14.40 -20.82 -9.60
CA TYR A 65 13.11 -20.58 -8.95
C TYR A 65 12.08 -20.11 -9.97
N GLN A 66 10.82 -20.43 -9.71
CA GLN A 66 9.68 -19.84 -10.41
C GLN A 66 9.05 -18.77 -9.51
N ILE A 67 9.16 -17.51 -9.91
CA ILE A 67 8.54 -16.38 -9.18
C ILE A 67 7.28 -15.89 -9.87
N VAL A 68 6.45 -15.16 -9.13
CA VAL A 68 5.25 -14.48 -9.63
C VAL A 68 5.61 -13.05 -10.02
N THR A 69 5.09 -12.59 -11.15
CA THR A 69 5.27 -11.22 -11.63
C THR A 69 3.95 -10.47 -11.57
N GLN A 70 4.04 -9.16 -11.37
CA GLN A 70 2.88 -8.29 -11.24
C GLN A 70 2.47 -7.68 -12.59
N ASN A 71 1.16 -7.58 -12.83
CA ASN A 71 0.58 -6.75 -13.88
C ASN A 71 0.34 -5.32 -13.33
N ALA A 72 0.07 -4.33 -14.17
CA ALA A 72 -0.34 -3.00 -13.70
C ALA A 72 -1.52 -3.13 -12.70
N ASN A 73 -1.38 -2.53 -11.50
CA ASN A 73 -2.35 -2.58 -10.39
C ASN A 73 -2.57 -3.96 -9.73
N GLY A 74 -1.66 -4.93 -9.90
CA GLY A 74 -1.76 -6.23 -9.22
C GLY A 74 -1.57 -6.17 -7.69
N PRO A 75 -1.90 -7.25 -6.94
CA PRO A 75 -1.72 -7.30 -5.50
C PRO A 75 -0.24 -7.47 -5.14
N CYS A 76 0.49 -6.36 -5.16
CA CYS A 76 1.88 -6.32 -4.75
C CYS A 76 2.15 -6.91 -3.35
N PRO A 77 1.27 -6.78 -2.32
CA PRO A 77 1.55 -7.38 -1.01
C PRO A 77 1.62 -8.90 -1.09
N LEU A 78 0.62 -9.53 -1.73
CA LEU A 78 0.58 -10.97 -1.95
C LEU A 78 1.79 -11.46 -2.75
N ILE A 79 2.09 -10.78 -3.86
CA ILE A 79 3.19 -11.17 -4.75
C ILE A 79 4.54 -11.04 -4.04
N ALA A 80 4.76 -9.95 -3.30
CA ALA A 80 6.00 -9.73 -2.55
C ALA A 80 6.19 -10.78 -1.46
N LEU A 81 5.12 -11.13 -0.74
CA LEU A 81 5.16 -12.16 0.29
C LEU A 81 5.43 -13.55 -0.31
N VAL A 82 4.67 -13.94 -1.34
CA VAL A 82 4.85 -15.24 -2.01
C VAL A 82 6.25 -15.36 -2.59
N ASN A 83 6.76 -14.34 -3.28
CA ASN A 83 8.11 -14.39 -3.85
C ASN A 83 9.19 -14.49 -2.75
N ALA A 84 9.01 -13.83 -1.60
CA ALA A 84 9.91 -14.00 -0.46
C ALA A 84 9.91 -15.46 0.04
N LEU A 85 8.73 -16.09 0.13
CA LEU A 85 8.56 -17.47 0.56
C LEU A 85 9.11 -18.48 -0.46
N VAL A 86 8.96 -18.21 -1.76
CA VAL A 86 9.57 -19.00 -2.84
C VAL A 86 11.09 -18.98 -2.72
N LEU A 87 11.68 -17.80 -2.58
CA LEU A 87 13.13 -17.66 -2.45
C LEU A 87 13.67 -18.23 -1.13
N LYS A 88 12.84 -18.31 -0.08
CA LYS A 88 13.12 -19.04 1.16
C LYS A 88 12.95 -20.56 1.04
N GLY A 89 12.48 -21.08 -0.09
CA GLY A 89 12.22 -22.51 -0.30
C GLY A 89 11.02 -23.05 0.49
N LYS A 90 10.08 -22.17 0.87
CA LYS A 90 8.87 -22.53 1.63
C LYS A 90 7.65 -22.77 0.74
N ILE A 91 7.62 -22.14 -0.44
CA ILE A 91 6.57 -22.31 -1.44
C ILE A 91 7.24 -22.66 -2.77
N GLU A 92 6.63 -23.56 -3.52
CA GLU A 92 7.01 -23.85 -4.90
C GLU A 92 5.87 -23.42 -5.83
N ILE A 93 6.18 -22.60 -6.84
CA ILE A 93 5.21 -22.22 -7.86
C ILE A 93 5.26 -23.27 -8.98
N PRO A 94 4.11 -23.84 -9.39
CA PRO A 94 4.04 -24.74 -10.53
C PRO A 94 4.70 -24.15 -11.79
N GLN A 95 5.29 -25.02 -12.61
CA GLN A 95 6.00 -24.67 -13.85
C GLN A 95 5.06 -24.24 -15.00
N ASN A 96 4.05 -23.42 -14.69
CA ASN A 96 3.05 -22.90 -15.60
C ASN A 96 3.35 -21.44 -15.91
N TYR A 97 3.00 -20.95 -17.11
CA TYR A 97 3.22 -19.55 -17.51
C TYR A 97 2.43 -18.53 -16.67
N ALA A 98 1.33 -18.95 -16.05
CA ALA A 98 0.51 -18.13 -15.18
C ALA A 98 -0.01 -18.93 -13.99
N ILE A 99 -0.32 -18.21 -12.91
CA ILE A 99 -0.97 -18.71 -11.70
C ILE A 99 -2.09 -17.75 -11.32
N ASN A 100 -3.22 -18.28 -10.83
CA ASN A 100 -4.33 -17.43 -10.41
C ASN A 100 -4.26 -17.09 -8.92
N SER A 101 -5.01 -16.06 -8.53
CA SER A 101 -5.12 -15.59 -7.14
C SER A 101 -5.55 -16.69 -6.16
N LYS A 102 -6.52 -17.54 -6.51
CA LYS A 102 -6.98 -18.64 -5.65
C LYS A 102 -5.85 -19.64 -5.38
N ASP A 103 -5.07 -20.00 -6.39
CA ASP A 103 -3.94 -20.93 -6.23
C ASP A 103 -2.83 -20.31 -5.37
N LEU A 104 -2.54 -19.01 -5.51
CA LEU A 104 -1.58 -18.31 -4.63
C LEU A 104 -2.05 -18.28 -3.18
N LEU A 105 -3.32 -17.96 -2.94
CA LEU A 105 -3.91 -17.98 -1.61
C LEU A 105 -3.88 -19.39 -1.02
N ASN A 106 -4.20 -20.42 -1.81
CA ASN A 106 -4.14 -21.82 -1.37
C ASN A 106 -2.71 -22.23 -0.96
N LEU A 107 -1.69 -21.84 -1.73
CA LEU A 107 -0.29 -22.11 -1.36
C LEU A 107 0.08 -21.45 -0.03
N LEU A 108 -0.33 -20.21 0.18
CA LEU A 108 -0.08 -19.48 1.41
C LEU A 108 -0.84 -20.08 2.60
N THR A 109 -2.13 -20.39 2.43
CA THR A 109 -2.97 -21.05 3.43
C THR A 109 -2.40 -22.40 3.84
N ASN A 110 -2.02 -23.24 2.88
CA ASN A 110 -1.42 -24.54 3.15
C ASN A 110 -0.10 -24.41 3.93
N LEU A 111 0.73 -23.43 3.59
CA LEU A 111 1.96 -23.16 4.34
C LEU A 111 1.64 -22.79 5.80
N ILE A 112 0.71 -21.87 6.02
CA ILE A 112 0.31 -21.46 7.37
C ILE A 112 -0.21 -22.67 8.15
N LEU A 113 -1.18 -23.40 7.62
CA LEU A 113 -1.80 -24.56 8.27
C LEU A 113 -0.83 -25.72 8.52
N SER A 114 0.26 -25.82 7.77
CA SER A 114 1.30 -26.85 7.98
C SER A 114 2.22 -26.57 9.18
N ARG A 115 2.11 -25.38 9.78
CA ARG A 115 2.96 -24.99 10.91
C ARG A 115 2.45 -25.61 12.21
N VAL A 116 3.38 -26.17 12.99
CA VAL A 116 3.09 -26.74 14.31
C VAL A 116 3.70 -25.81 15.38
N PRO A 117 2.91 -25.23 16.29
CA PRO A 117 3.41 -24.44 17.41
C PRO A 117 4.33 -25.28 18.32
N THR A 118 5.31 -24.62 18.95
CA THR A 118 6.36 -25.30 19.73
C THR A 118 6.09 -25.38 21.23
N SER A 119 5.19 -24.54 21.76
CA SER A 119 4.81 -24.49 23.18
C SER A 119 3.33 -24.12 23.32
N ASP A 120 2.74 -24.35 24.50
CA ASP A 120 1.32 -24.07 24.75
C ASP A 120 0.98 -22.57 24.62
N ASP A 121 1.84 -21.68 25.10
CA ASP A 121 1.68 -20.22 24.93
C ASP A 121 1.78 -19.81 23.43
N ASP A 122 2.59 -20.54 22.65
CA ASP A 122 2.67 -20.34 21.20
C ASP A 122 1.38 -20.83 20.51
N VAL A 123 0.69 -21.84 21.06
CA VAL A 123 -0.56 -22.37 20.47
C VAL A 123 -1.66 -21.33 20.51
N GLU A 124 -1.92 -20.73 21.67
CA GLU A 124 -3.00 -19.72 21.80
C GLU A 124 -2.71 -18.51 20.91
N THR A 125 -1.48 -18.01 20.93
CA THR A 125 -1.04 -16.88 20.10
C THR A 125 -1.18 -17.21 18.61
N TYR A 126 -0.76 -18.41 18.21
CA TYR A 126 -0.88 -18.88 16.84
C TYR A 126 -2.33 -19.02 16.39
N GLU A 127 -3.21 -19.61 17.21
CA GLU A 127 -4.63 -19.77 16.90
C GLU A 127 -5.34 -18.43 16.73
N ASN A 128 -5.04 -17.46 17.60
CA ASN A 128 -5.61 -16.12 17.52
C ASN A 128 -5.15 -15.42 16.22
N ASN A 129 -3.85 -15.43 15.94
CA ASN A 129 -3.32 -14.87 14.70
C ASN A 129 -3.88 -15.59 13.45
N LEU A 130 -4.08 -16.90 13.52
CA LEU A 130 -4.64 -17.68 12.41
C LEU A 130 -6.08 -17.27 12.10
N ARG A 131 -6.94 -17.12 13.12
CA ARG A 131 -8.34 -16.67 12.94
C ARG A 131 -8.40 -15.31 12.26
N ASP A 132 -7.57 -14.39 12.73
CA ASP A 132 -7.42 -13.04 12.17
C ASP A 132 -6.99 -13.09 10.71
N VAL A 133 -5.93 -13.83 10.41
CA VAL A 133 -5.35 -13.92 9.07
C VAL A 133 -6.31 -14.58 8.08
N LEU A 134 -7.04 -15.63 8.47
CA LEU A 134 -8.01 -16.28 7.57
C LEU A 134 -9.15 -15.34 7.16
N THR A 135 -9.49 -14.36 7.99
CA THR A 135 -10.55 -13.37 7.70
C THR A 135 -10.11 -12.37 6.62
N ILE A 136 -8.83 -11.99 6.62
CA ILE A 136 -8.28 -10.96 5.72
C ILE A 136 -7.55 -11.54 4.49
N LEU A 137 -7.25 -12.84 4.48
CA LEU A 137 -6.49 -13.46 3.39
C LEU A 137 -7.13 -13.24 2.01
N PRO A 138 -8.47 -13.24 1.84
CA PRO A 138 -9.09 -12.88 0.57
C PRO A 138 -8.86 -11.42 0.16
N THR A 139 -8.76 -10.49 1.12
CA THR A 139 -8.66 -9.05 0.85
C THR A 139 -7.27 -8.65 0.37
N ILE A 140 -6.22 -9.43 0.70
CA ILE A 140 -4.83 -9.16 0.28
C ILE A 140 -4.64 -9.15 -1.25
N VAL A 141 -5.55 -9.79 -1.99
CA VAL A 141 -5.60 -9.79 -3.47
C VAL A 141 -6.04 -8.43 -4.04
N ASN A 142 -6.63 -7.58 -3.20
CA ASN A 142 -7.10 -6.25 -3.58
C ASN A 142 -6.19 -5.13 -3.03
N GLY A 143 -5.43 -5.42 -1.99
CA GLY A 143 -4.48 -4.48 -1.40
C GLY A 143 -4.19 -4.85 0.04
N LEU A 144 -3.26 -4.13 0.64
CA LEU A 144 -2.95 -4.24 2.05
C LEU A 144 -2.77 -2.82 2.56
N ASP A 145 -3.67 -2.40 3.45
CA ASP A 145 -3.56 -1.10 4.10
C ASP A 145 -2.57 -1.19 5.25
N VAL A 146 -1.59 -0.29 5.27
CA VAL A 146 -0.55 -0.22 6.29
C VAL A 146 -0.34 1.22 6.70
N ASN A 147 -0.31 1.47 8.00
CA ASN A 147 0.03 2.76 8.56
C ASN A 147 1.43 2.68 9.17
N VAL A 148 2.42 3.29 8.52
CA VAL A 148 3.81 3.29 8.97
C VAL A 148 3.98 4.13 10.23
N GLN A 149 4.91 3.74 11.10
CA GLN A 149 5.35 4.57 12.23
C GLN A 149 6.76 5.07 11.97
N PHE A 150 6.98 6.37 12.06
CA PHE A 150 8.26 6.98 11.66
C PHE A 150 9.42 6.70 12.62
N SER A 151 9.17 5.97 13.71
CA SER A 151 10.15 5.69 14.77
C SER A 151 11.24 4.68 14.39
N ALA A 152 10.92 3.69 13.54
CA ALA A 152 11.86 2.66 13.11
C ALA A 152 11.37 1.93 11.86
N VAL A 153 12.29 1.36 11.09
CA VAL A 153 12.02 0.68 9.80
C VAL A 153 11.07 -0.51 9.87
N ASN A 154 10.85 -1.09 11.05
CA ASN A 154 10.00 -2.26 11.28
C ASN A 154 8.73 -1.92 12.07
N LYS A 155 8.32 -0.65 12.10
CA LYS A 155 7.19 -0.20 12.91
C LYS A 155 6.03 0.24 12.05
N PHE A 156 4.89 -0.37 12.33
CA PHE A 156 3.60 -0.09 11.72
C PHE A 156 2.56 -0.07 12.83
N GLU A 157 1.46 0.63 12.63
CA GLU A 157 0.25 0.42 13.42
C GLU A 157 -0.19 -1.04 13.28
N PHE A 158 -0.51 -1.68 14.40
CA PHE A 158 -0.88 -3.08 14.39
C PHE A 158 -2.21 -3.29 13.66
N THR A 159 -2.20 -4.15 12.65
CA THR A 159 -3.40 -4.66 11.99
C THR A 159 -3.31 -6.17 11.91
N SER A 160 -4.46 -6.86 11.86
CA SER A 160 -4.51 -8.33 11.64
C SER A 160 -3.73 -8.78 10.40
N ALA A 161 -3.51 -7.87 9.45
CA ALA A 161 -2.78 -8.14 8.22
C ALA A 161 -1.27 -8.12 8.35
N LEU A 162 -0.74 -7.50 9.40
CA LEU A 162 0.65 -7.67 9.79
C LEU A 162 0.90 -9.04 10.44
N SER A 163 -0.09 -9.61 11.15
CA SER A 163 0.01 -10.96 11.74
C SER A 163 0.30 -12.04 10.68
N LEU A 164 -0.10 -11.82 9.42
CA LEU A 164 0.25 -12.70 8.31
C LEU A 164 1.77 -12.82 8.12
N PHE A 165 2.49 -11.70 8.17
CA PHE A 165 3.94 -11.66 8.01
C PHE A 165 4.65 -12.41 9.13
N ASP A 166 4.15 -12.29 10.36
CA ASP A 166 4.64 -13.02 11.53
C ASP A 166 4.40 -14.53 11.41
N LEU A 167 3.18 -14.92 11.00
CA LEU A 167 2.79 -16.33 10.81
C LEU A 167 3.59 -17.05 9.73
N VAL A 168 4.15 -16.34 8.76
CA VAL A 168 5.03 -16.94 7.74
C VAL A 168 6.51 -16.58 7.92
N SER A 169 6.83 -15.89 9.02
CA SER A 169 8.19 -15.47 9.40
C SER A 169 8.93 -14.75 8.27
N VAL A 170 8.26 -13.75 7.69
CA VAL A 170 8.81 -12.80 6.72
C VAL A 170 8.67 -11.41 7.33
N ASN A 171 9.77 -10.69 7.53
CA ASN A 171 9.67 -9.34 8.08
C ASN A 171 9.10 -8.37 7.04
N LEU A 172 8.29 -7.43 7.51
CA LEU A 172 7.86 -6.27 6.75
C LEU A 172 8.61 -5.03 7.24
N TYR A 173 9.13 -4.23 6.31
CA TYR A 173 9.85 -3.00 6.58
C TYR A 173 9.28 -1.82 5.80
N HIS A 174 9.56 -0.60 6.23
CA HIS A 174 9.48 0.64 5.45
C HIS A 174 10.76 1.45 5.65
N VAL A 175 11.00 2.44 4.79
CA VAL A 175 12.22 3.27 4.80
C VAL A 175 11.90 4.76 4.87
N TRP A 176 10.73 5.07 5.40
CA TRP A 176 10.25 6.42 5.59
C TRP A 176 10.48 6.85 7.04
N LEU A 177 11.66 7.42 7.32
CA LEU A 177 12.07 7.85 8.66
C LEU A 177 12.61 9.28 8.57
N PRO A 178 12.31 10.18 9.52
CA PRO A 178 12.93 11.49 9.58
C PRO A 178 14.43 11.35 9.86
N ASP A 179 15.24 12.22 9.26
CA ASP A 179 16.68 12.23 9.49
C ASP A 179 17.01 12.88 10.85
N PRO A 180 17.71 12.19 11.78
CA PRO A 180 18.11 12.74 13.06
C PRO A 180 19.00 14.00 12.96
N GLN A 181 19.61 14.27 11.80
CA GLN A 181 20.37 15.50 11.56
C GLN A 181 19.48 16.75 11.60
N PHE A 182 18.18 16.64 11.28
CA PHE A 182 17.21 17.73 11.35
C PHE A 182 16.38 17.61 12.64
N THR A 183 16.99 17.97 13.77
CA THR A 183 16.45 17.69 15.12
C THR A 183 15.00 18.14 15.33
N VAL A 184 14.63 19.33 14.85
CA VAL A 184 13.26 19.87 15.01
C VAL A 184 12.23 18.99 14.30
N VAL A 185 12.46 18.69 13.01
CA VAL A 185 11.57 17.82 12.22
C VAL A 185 11.59 16.40 12.78
N TYR A 186 12.77 15.92 13.17
CA TYR A 186 12.94 14.60 13.76
C TYR A 186 12.08 14.41 15.01
N ASP A 187 12.13 15.33 15.98
CA ASP A 187 11.38 15.21 17.22
C ASP A 187 9.86 15.35 17.01
N LEU A 188 9.43 16.16 16.04
CA LEU A 188 8.02 16.28 15.66
C LEU A 188 7.47 15.02 15.00
N VAL A 189 8.24 14.38 14.12
CA VAL A 189 7.77 13.28 13.25
C VAL A 189 7.96 11.90 13.86
N ARG A 190 9.08 11.65 14.55
CA ARG A 190 9.54 10.29 14.94
C ARG A 190 8.54 9.46 15.75
N ASN A 191 7.63 10.09 16.48
CA ASN A 191 6.67 9.41 17.35
C ASN A 191 5.27 9.32 16.73
N LEU A 192 5.11 9.79 15.50
CA LEU A 192 3.84 9.74 14.78
C LEU A 192 3.76 8.49 13.90
N ASN A 193 2.53 8.10 13.60
CA ASN A 193 2.20 7.33 12.42
C ASN A 193 1.77 8.24 11.25
N TYR A 194 1.60 7.70 10.04
CA TYR A 194 1.24 8.50 8.87
C TYR A 194 -0.11 9.21 9.04
N ASN A 195 -1.13 8.53 9.58
CA ASN A 195 -2.45 9.14 9.79
C ASN A 195 -2.37 10.33 10.76
N GLU A 196 -1.66 10.17 11.89
CA GLU A 196 -1.42 11.27 12.86
C GLU A 196 -0.63 12.43 12.25
N LEU A 197 0.34 12.14 11.39
CA LEU A 197 1.10 13.17 10.67
C LEU A 197 0.19 13.96 9.74
N VAL A 198 -0.67 13.28 8.97
CA VAL A 198 -1.64 13.93 8.08
C VAL A 198 -2.62 14.79 8.87
N GLU A 199 -3.16 14.30 9.99
CA GLU A 199 -4.06 15.09 10.85
C GLU A 199 -3.39 16.36 11.37
N LYS A 200 -2.12 16.27 11.79
CA LYS A 200 -1.37 17.42 12.32
C LYS A 200 -0.96 18.42 11.24
N MET A 201 -0.78 18.00 9.99
CA MET A 201 -0.45 18.88 8.87
C MET A 201 -1.53 19.92 8.57
N PHE A 202 -2.78 19.71 9.00
CA PHE A 202 -3.90 20.65 8.78
C PHE A 202 -4.10 21.66 9.91
N GLN A 203 -3.21 21.70 10.91
CA GLN A 203 -3.29 22.68 12.00
C GLN A 203 -2.73 24.04 11.56
N GLU A 204 -3.23 25.12 12.17
CA GLU A 204 -2.78 26.50 11.90
C GLU A 204 -1.61 26.89 12.81
N ASN A 205 -0.46 26.22 12.69
CA ASN A 205 0.74 26.52 13.46
C ASN A 205 2.04 26.27 12.66
N ASP A 206 3.17 26.76 13.17
CA ASP A 206 4.48 26.62 12.53
C ASP A 206 4.93 25.15 12.40
N GLU A 207 4.53 24.28 13.34
CA GLU A 207 4.84 22.85 13.29
C GLU A 207 4.16 22.17 12.09
N ALA A 208 2.92 22.54 11.77
CA ALA A 208 2.18 22.00 10.64
C ALA A 208 2.90 22.29 9.32
N GLN A 209 3.49 23.48 9.15
CA GLN A 209 4.29 23.80 7.96
C GLN A 209 5.54 22.91 7.85
N LEU A 210 6.20 22.60 8.96
CA LEU A 210 7.35 21.68 8.97
C LEU A 210 6.94 20.25 8.61
N LEU A 211 5.79 19.79 9.10
CA LEU A 211 5.24 18.48 8.75
C LEU A 211 4.86 18.40 7.26
N GLN A 212 4.26 19.46 6.72
CA GLN A 212 3.95 19.56 5.30
C GLN A 212 5.21 19.49 4.44
N ASN A 213 6.24 20.27 4.79
CA ASN A 213 7.53 20.24 4.07
C ASN A 213 8.16 18.84 4.12
N PHE A 214 8.19 18.20 5.29
CA PHE A 214 8.69 16.83 5.42
C PHE A 214 7.92 15.87 4.50
N HIS A 215 6.59 15.93 4.52
CA HIS A 215 5.75 15.06 3.70
C HIS A 215 5.98 15.29 2.19
N GLU A 216 6.06 16.54 1.75
CA GLU A 216 6.30 16.90 0.35
C GLU A 216 7.68 16.45 -0.14
N GLU A 217 8.73 16.70 0.65
CA GLU A 217 10.11 16.33 0.31
C GLU A 217 10.30 14.81 0.29
N THR A 218 9.50 14.07 1.07
CA THR A 218 9.63 12.62 1.23
C THR A 218 8.44 11.83 0.68
N ILE A 219 7.67 12.42 -0.24
CA ILE A 219 6.45 11.82 -0.82
C ILE A 219 6.66 10.45 -1.48
N SER A 220 7.90 10.14 -1.89
CA SER A 220 8.28 8.83 -2.41
C SER A 220 8.32 7.73 -1.33
N GLN A 221 8.16 8.09 -0.05
CA GLN A 221 8.24 7.22 1.13
C GLN A 221 9.61 6.56 1.30
N ILE A 222 10.66 7.15 0.73
CA ILE A 222 12.04 6.69 0.83
C ILE A 222 12.90 7.84 1.32
N THR A 223 13.64 7.58 2.40
CA THR A 223 14.61 8.52 2.98
C THR A 223 15.99 7.89 3.02
N PHE A 224 17.04 8.72 2.92
CA PHE A 224 18.42 8.23 3.04
C PHE A 224 18.65 7.58 4.40
N HIS A 225 18.23 8.26 5.48
CA HIS A 225 18.32 7.72 6.83
C HIS A 225 17.56 6.39 6.97
N GLY A 226 16.33 6.28 6.44
CA GLY A 226 15.56 5.04 6.49
C GLY A 226 16.23 3.87 5.74
N LEU A 227 16.83 4.11 4.57
CA LEU A 227 17.60 3.09 3.86
C LEU A 227 18.85 2.65 4.62
N ALA A 228 19.60 3.59 5.18
CA ALA A 228 20.80 3.31 5.98
C ALA A 228 20.43 2.50 7.24
N THR A 229 19.36 2.89 7.93
CA THR A 229 18.82 2.18 9.09
C THR A 229 18.38 0.77 8.70
N LEU A 230 17.65 0.59 7.60
CA LEU A 230 17.23 -0.72 7.13
C LEU A 230 18.42 -1.64 6.86
N LEU A 231 19.48 -1.12 6.22
CA LEU A 231 20.69 -1.89 5.97
C LEU A 231 21.37 -2.34 7.27
N GLY A 232 21.32 -1.53 8.33
CA GLY A 232 21.80 -1.89 9.66
C GLY A 232 20.91 -2.89 10.40
N THR A 233 19.59 -2.79 10.23
CA THR A 233 18.59 -3.61 10.93
C THR A 233 18.46 -5.03 10.34
N MET A 234 18.46 -5.17 9.02
CA MET A 234 18.32 -6.48 8.36
C MET A 234 19.51 -7.39 8.68
N LYS A 235 19.26 -8.68 8.81
CA LYS A 235 20.30 -9.70 8.98
C LYS A 235 20.94 -10.04 7.63
N ASP A 236 22.20 -10.46 7.66
CA ASP A 236 22.93 -10.87 6.45
C ASP A 236 22.28 -12.11 5.80
N GLY A 237 21.91 -11.99 4.52
CA GLY A 237 21.19 -13.03 3.78
C GLY A 237 19.69 -13.07 4.03
N GLU A 238 19.12 -12.08 4.72
CA GLU A 238 17.70 -12.03 5.02
C GLU A 238 16.84 -11.68 3.79
N LEU A 239 15.78 -12.47 3.57
CA LEU A 239 14.69 -12.21 2.63
C LEU A 239 13.47 -11.67 3.38
N SER A 240 13.02 -10.48 2.97
CA SER A 240 11.95 -9.72 3.62
C SER A 240 11.15 -8.91 2.59
N VAL A 241 10.11 -8.22 3.05
CA VAL A 241 9.29 -7.32 2.23
C VAL A 241 9.52 -5.89 2.68
N VAL A 242 9.61 -4.95 1.72
CA VAL A 242 9.63 -3.51 1.98
C VAL A 242 8.40 -2.84 1.38
N PHE A 243 7.79 -1.95 2.14
CA PHE A 243 6.73 -1.05 1.73
C PHE A 243 7.31 0.34 1.44
N HIS A 244 7.01 0.87 0.26
CA HIS A 244 7.26 2.27 -0.10
C HIS A 244 6.40 2.65 -1.31
N ASN A 245 6.05 3.92 -1.42
CA ASN A 245 5.24 4.50 -2.49
C ASN A 245 3.99 3.63 -2.82
N ASN A 246 3.23 3.24 -1.79
CA ASN A 246 2.05 2.36 -1.91
C ASN A 246 2.32 1.02 -2.62
N HIS A 247 3.55 0.53 -2.51
CA HIS A 247 3.99 -0.69 -3.17
C HIS A 247 4.78 -1.59 -2.20
N PHE A 248 4.63 -2.90 -2.39
CA PHE A 248 5.35 -3.92 -1.63
C PHE A 248 6.33 -4.64 -2.53
N SER A 249 7.57 -4.80 -2.07
CA SER A 249 8.64 -5.44 -2.84
C SER A 249 9.39 -6.47 -2.00
N THR A 250 9.71 -7.62 -2.61
CA THR A 250 10.63 -8.59 -2.01
C THR A 250 12.07 -8.07 -2.08
N ILE A 251 12.76 -8.04 -0.95
CA ILE A 251 14.16 -7.60 -0.86
C ILE A 251 15.04 -8.67 -0.21
N LEU A 252 16.33 -8.62 -0.56
CA LEU A 252 17.37 -9.45 0.03
C LEU A 252 18.50 -8.54 0.51
N LYS A 253 18.89 -8.65 1.79
CA LYS A 253 20.19 -8.14 2.23
C LYS A 253 21.28 -9.13 1.83
N ARG A 254 22.09 -8.78 0.83
CA ARG A 254 23.25 -9.59 0.46
C ARG A 254 24.24 -9.64 1.62
N ARG A 255 24.84 -10.81 1.84
CA ARG A 255 25.89 -10.97 2.85
C ARG A 255 27.06 -10.07 2.49
N ASN A 256 27.62 -9.38 3.48
CA ASN A 256 28.86 -8.66 3.29
C ASN A 256 29.99 -9.68 3.18
N PHE A 257 30.32 -10.09 1.95
CA PHE A 257 31.58 -10.80 1.70
C PHE A 257 32.71 -9.81 1.92
N LYS A 258 33.24 -9.74 3.14
CA LYS A 258 34.59 -9.23 3.34
C LYS A 258 35.50 -10.20 2.59
N ILE A 259 35.95 -9.82 1.41
CA ILE A 259 37.07 -10.50 0.75
C ILE A 259 38.26 -10.29 1.71
N PRO A 260 38.82 -11.34 2.32
CA PRO A 260 40.10 -11.17 3.01
C PRO A 260 41.12 -10.75 1.94
N LEU A 261 41.61 -9.51 2.07
CA LEU A 261 42.74 -9.01 1.31
C LEU A 261 44.02 -9.74 1.72
#